data_AF-A0A7C1IN66-F1
#
_entry.id   AF-A0A7C1IN66-F1
#
_cell.length_a   1.000
_cell.length_b   1.000
_cell.length_c   1.000
_cell.angle_alpha   90.00
_cell.angle_beta   90.00
_cell.angle_gamma   90.00
#
_symmetry.space_group_name_H-M   'P 1'
#
loop_
_entity.id
_entity.type
_entity.pdbx_description
1 polymer ?
#
loop_
_entity_poly.entity_id
_entity_poly.type
_entity_poly.pdbx_seq_one_letter_code
_entity_poly.pdbx_strand_id
1 'polypeptide(L)'
;MYRLLTVIVLGSLSVLGLAVSAQDEAGTVQHTLSAVRTHPSQGDVVEVEGAQAELFATENGITMNFRTSGLEEGHVYTAWWAIINNPENCETSPCTGADILGNTDGVNAEVTYADSILASEEGKMEFAAYLATGDVPEAWFGNGLTNPLGAEVQVIINDHGPFIPDIVDNMLNSYRGGCTDESLPPPFPDTAKSDGEPGPNTCKLIQFAVFQQEM
;
A
#
# COMPACT_ATOMS: atom_id res chain seq x y z
N MET A 1 -80.19 21.09 -42.66
CA MET A 1 -79.79 20.73 -41.27
C MET A 1 -78.60 19.78 -41.37
N TYR A 2 -77.42 20.26 -41.02
CA TYR A 2 -76.16 19.52 -41.02
C TYR A 2 -76.11 18.55 -39.82
N ARG A 3 -75.70 17.30 -40.02
CA ARG A 3 -75.02 16.51 -38.98
C ARG A 3 -73.94 15.60 -39.60
N LEU A 4 -72.71 16.02 -39.37
CA LEU A 4 -71.45 15.27 -39.40
C LEU A 4 -71.48 14.10 -38.39
N LEU A 5 -70.71 13.04 -38.68
CA LEU A 5 -69.94 12.21 -37.72
C LEU A 5 -69.06 11.25 -38.55
N THR A 6 -67.86 11.66 -38.95
CA THR A 6 -66.58 11.58 -38.21
C THR A 6 -66.13 10.13 -37.97
N VAL A 7 -65.26 9.66 -38.87
CA VAL A 7 -64.47 8.42 -38.75
C VAL A 7 -63.38 8.64 -37.69
N ILE A 8 -63.34 7.81 -36.66
CA ILE A 8 -62.27 7.80 -35.66
C ILE A 8 -61.17 6.86 -36.16
N VAL A 9 -60.03 7.43 -36.55
CA VAL A 9 -58.78 6.68 -36.78
C VAL A 9 -58.07 6.57 -35.44
N LEU A 10 -58.03 5.37 -34.85
CA LEU A 10 -57.14 5.08 -33.72
C LEU A 10 -55.72 4.90 -34.26
N GLY A 11 -54.89 5.93 -34.10
CA GLY A 11 -53.45 5.83 -34.25
C GLY A 11 -52.82 5.24 -32.99
N SER A 12 -52.23 4.05 -33.10
CA SER A 12 -51.40 3.45 -32.05
C SER A 12 -50.08 4.21 -31.97
N LEU A 13 -49.90 4.99 -30.90
CA LEU A 13 -48.65 5.68 -30.59
C LEU A 13 -47.68 4.68 -29.93
N SER A 14 -46.79 4.10 -30.72
CA SER A 14 -45.69 3.26 -30.22
C SER A 14 -44.64 4.16 -29.58
N VAL A 15 -44.65 4.29 -28.25
CA VAL A 15 -43.57 4.94 -27.52
C VAL A 15 -42.39 3.97 -27.50
N LEU A 16 -41.38 4.22 -28.33
CA LEU A 16 -40.06 3.61 -28.18
C LEU A 16 -39.45 4.13 -26.88
N GLY A 17 -39.52 3.32 -25.82
CA GLY A 17 -38.71 3.53 -24.62
C GLY A 17 -37.25 3.29 -24.98
N LEU A 18 -36.45 4.36 -25.03
CA LEU A 18 -35.01 4.24 -24.95
C LEU A 18 -34.68 3.73 -23.56
N ALA A 19 -34.37 2.44 -23.44
CA ALA A 19 -33.71 1.92 -22.26
C ALA A 19 -32.32 2.55 -22.21
N VAL A 20 -32.17 3.62 -21.43
CA VAL A 20 -30.85 4.10 -21.00
C VAL A 20 -30.35 3.03 -20.03
N SER A 21 -29.52 2.12 -20.52
CA SER A 21 -28.69 1.30 -19.65
C SER A 21 -27.73 2.25 -18.94
N ALA A 22 -27.98 2.53 -17.67
CA ALA A 22 -26.93 3.02 -16.78
C ALA A 22 -25.90 1.89 -16.66
N GLN A 23 -24.87 1.94 -17.50
CA GLN A 23 -23.64 1.24 -17.18
C GLN A 23 -23.05 2.02 -16.01
N ASP A 24 -23.10 1.46 -14.80
CA ASP A 24 -22.13 1.83 -13.78
C ASP A 24 -20.76 1.65 -14.45
N GLU A 25 -20.04 2.76 -14.64
CA GLU A 25 -18.60 2.73 -14.92
C GLU A 25 -17.94 2.16 -13.66
N ALA A 26 -18.00 0.83 -13.51
CA ALA A 26 -17.17 0.13 -12.55
C ALA A 26 -15.73 0.37 -13.00
N GLY A 27 -15.08 1.37 -12.38
CA GLY A 27 -13.70 1.73 -12.69
C GLY A 27 -12.80 0.50 -12.62
N THR A 28 -11.70 0.52 -13.38
CA THR A 28 -10.74 -0.57 -13.40
C THR A 28 -10.28 -0.90 -11.98
N VAL A 29 -10.45 -2.15 -11.56
CA VAL A 29 -9.89 -2.71 -10.34
C VAL A 29 -8.87 -3.77 -10.73
N GLN A 30 -7.61 -3.55 -10.42
CA GLN A 30 -6.57 -4.57 -10.48
C GLN A 30 -6.44 -5.24 -9.11
N HIS A 31 -6.40 -6.58 -9.09
CA HIS A 31 -6.16 -7.36 -7.88
C HIS A 31 -4.91 -8.22 -8.09
N THR A 32 -3.91 -8.01 -7.25
CA THR A 32 -2.63 -8.70 -7.34
C THR A 32 -2.34 -9.40 -6.02
N LEU A 33 -1.87 -10.65 -6.12
CA LEU A 33 -1.40 -11.44 -4.98
C LEU A 33 0.12 -11.47 -4.98
N SER A 34 0.72 -11.46 -3.79
CA SER A 34 2.15 -11.61 -3.61
C SER A 34 2.46 -12.53 -2.43
N ALA A 35 3.51 -13.33 -2.57
CA ALA A 35 4.04 -14.10 -1.46
C ALA A 35 4.76 -13.15 -0.49
N VAL A 36 4.56 -13.37 0.81
CA VAL A 36 5.35 -12.67 1.83
C VAL A 36 6.69 -13.37 1.98
N ARG A 37 7.78 -12.61 2.02
CA ARG A 37 9.15 -13.11 2.12
C ARG A 37 9.92 -12.41 3.23
N THR A 38 10.96 -13.05 3.76
CA THR A 38 11.93 -12.39 4.65
C THR A 38 12.63 -11.25 3.91
N HIS A 39 12.84 -10.12 4.59
CA HIS A 39 13.46 -8.96 3.99
C HIS A 39 14.95 -9.24 3.64
N PRO A 40 15.46 -8.83 2.48
CA PRO A 40 16.84 -9.13 2.05
C PRO A 40 17.94 -8.58 2.97
N SER A 41 17.64 -7.59 3.82
CA SER A 41 18.59 -7.14 4.86
C SER A 41 18.87 -8.19 5.94
N GLN A 42 18.05 -9.25 6.01
CA GLN A 42 18.23 -10.38 6.93
C GLN A 42 19.07 -11.52 6.33
N GLY A 43 19.48 -11.42 5.07
CA GLY A 43 20.20 -12.47 4.35
C GLY A 43 19.37 -13.08 3.23
N ASP A 44 19.38 -14.41 3.13
CA ASP A 44 18.64 -15.13 2.08
C ASP A 44 17.13 -14.85 2.17
N VAL A 45 16.53 -14.54 1.01
CA VAL A 45 15.10 -14.26 0.89
C VAL A 45 14.34 -15.60 0.82
N VAL A 46 13.49 -15.83 1.80
CA VAL A 46 12.68 -17.06 1.94
C VAL A 46 11.22 -16.69 2.10
N GLU A 47 10.33 -17.46 1.48
CA GLU A 47 8.88 -17.30 1.67
C GLU A 47 8.47 -17.63 3.11
N VAL A 48 7.60 -16.80 3.67
CA VAL A 48 7.04 -16.99 5.01
C VAL A 48 5.85 -17.94 4.91
N GLU A 49 5.94 -19.09 5.57
CA GLU A 49 4.93 -20.14 5.46
C GLU A 49 3.55 -19.67 5.95
N GLY A 50 2.52 -19.89 5.12
CA GLY A 50 1.14 -19.53 5.42
C GLY A 50 0.85 -18.01 5.37
N ALA A 51 1.80 -17.21 4.90
CA ALA A 51 1.66 -15.76 4.73
C ALA A 51 1.33 -15.41 3.28
N GLN A 52 0.53 -14.37 3.08
CA GLN A 52 0.12 -13.86 1.77
C GLN A 52 -0.22 -12.38 1.88
N ALA A 53 0.12 -11.61 0.85
CA ALA A 53 -0.29 -10.23 0.73
C ALA A 53 -1.11 -10.03 -0.55
N GLU A 54 -2.08 -9.13 -0.47
CA GLU A 54 -3.00 -8.79 -1.55
C GLU A 54 -3.02 -7.28 -1.73
N LEU A 55 -3.10 -6.82 -2.99
CA LEU A 55 -3.25 -5.42 -3.33
C LEU A 55 -4.43 -5.26 -4.30
N PHE A 56 -5.32 -4.34 -3.98
CA PHE A 56 -6.39 -3.86 -4.84
C PHE A 56 -6.05 -2.44 -5.28
N ALA A 57 -6.10 -2.19 -6.59
CA ALA A 57 -5.71 -0.91 -7.14
C ALA A 57 -6.75 -0.37 -8.10
N THR A 58 -6.98 0.94 -8.00
CA THR A 58 -7.90 1.71 -8.83
C THR A 58 -7.26 3.04 -9.18
N GLU A 59 -7.87 3.81 -10.07
CA GLU A 59 -7.43 5.19 -10.33
C GLU A 59 -7.44 6.07 -9.06
N ASN A 60 -8.27 5.73 -8.07
CA ASN A 60 -8.42 6.51 -6.83
C ASN A 60 -7.43 6.09 -5.72
N GLY A 61 -6.64 5.03 -5.92
CA GLY A 61 -5.65 4.59 -4.95
C GLY A 61 -5.56 3.08 -4.82
N ILE A 62 -4.86 2.66 -3.77
CA ILE A 62 -4.52 1.27 -3.48
C ILE A 62 -4.98 0.85 -2.08
N THR A 63 -5.38 -0.41 -1.93
CA THR A 63 -5.70 -1.04 -0.65
C THR A 63 -4.90 -2.33 -0.54
N MET A 64 -4.23 -2.55 0.60
CA MET A 64 -3.60 -3.83 0.91
C MET A 64 -4.32 -4.60 2.00
N ASN A 65 -4.16 -5.92 1.95
CA ASN A 65 -4.20 -6.78 3.13
C ASN A 65 -2.91 -7.60 3.15
N PHE A 66 -2.17 -7.56 4.25
CA PHE A 66 -0.90 -8.28 4.43
C PHE A 66 -1.03 -9.23 5.61
N ARG A 67 -1.23 -10.52 5.32
CA ARG A 67 -1.34 -11.56 6.34
C ARG A 67 -0.01 -12.25 6.51
N THR A 68 0.51 -12.29 7.72
CA THR A 68 1.82 -12.87 7.99
C THR A 68 1.89 -13.68 9.28
N SER A 69 3.03 -14.32 9.48
CA SER A 69 3.37 -15.16 10.63
C SER A 69 4.83 -14.97 11.03
N GLY A 70 5.22 -15.59 12.15
CA GLY A 70 6.61 -15.59 12.61
C GLY A 70 7.05 -14.27 13.24
N LEU A 71 6.10 -13.46 13.72
CA LEU A 71 6.38 -12.24 14.48
C LEU A 71 6.70 -12.58 15.95
N GLU A 72 7.61 -11.83 16.56
CA GLU A 72 8.00 -11.98 17.96
C GLU A 72 6.91 -11.38 18.87
N GLU A 73 6.42 -12.14 19.83
CA GLU A 73 5.40 -11.68 20.78
C GLU A 73 5.89 -10.46 21.57
N GLY A 74 5.00 -9.48 21.76
CA GLY A 74 5.30 -8.28 22.54
C GLY A 74 6.19 -7.27 21.82
N HIS A 75 6.55 -7.53 20.56
CA HIS A 75 7.19 -6.54 19.69
C HIS A 75 6.15 -5.64 19.01
N VAL A 76 6.55 -4.41 18.73
CA VAL A 76 5.78 -3.47 17.91
C VAL A 76 6.24 -3.56 16.46
N TYR A 77 5.29 -3.62 15.53
CA TYR A 77 5.56 -3.67 14.10
C TYR A 77 4.81 -2.58 13.37
N THR A 78 5.44 -2.01 12.35
CA THR A 78 4.81 -1.09 11.41
C THR A 78 4.96 -1.61 9.99
N ALA A 79 3.90 -1.46 9.19
CA ALA A 79 3.91 -1.69 7.77
C ALA A 79 4.10 -0.36 7.04
N TRP A 80 4.96 -0.36 6.01
CA TRP A 80 5.29 0.81 5.22
C TRP A 80 5.03 0.55 3.76
N TRP A 81 4.38 1.50 3.11
CA TRP A 81 4.32 1.58 1.67
C TRP A 81 5.67 2.07 1.15
N ALA A 82 6.28 1.32 0.24
CA ALA A 82 7.26 1.86 -0.69
C ALA A 82 6.66 1.79 -2.10
N ILE A 83 6.39 2.96 -2.65
CA ILE A 83 5.71 3.14 -3.92
C ILE A 83 6.76 3.53 -4.94
N ILE A 84 6.74 2.87 -6.09
CA ILE A 84 7.61 3.18 -7.21
C ILE A 84 6.71 3.52 -8.39
N ASN A 85 6.47 4.81 -8.62
CA ASN A 85 5.51 5.27 -9.62
C ASN A 85 5.98 5.00 -11.07
N ASN A 86 7.29 4.95 -11.29
CA ASN A 86 7.93 4.68 -12.59
C ASN A 86 8.85 3.43 -12.50
N PRO A 87 8.31 2.23 -12.27
CA PRO A 87 9.11 1.03 -12.02
C PRO A 87 9.96 0.59 -13.23
N GLU A 88 9.64 1.06 -14.43
CA GLU A 88 10.44 0.84 -15.65
C GLU A 88 11.82 1.51 -15.60
N ASN A 89 12.02 2.47 -14.69
CA ASN A 89 13.29 3.17 -14.50
C ASN A 89 14.20 2.51 -13.44
N CYS A 90 13.76 1.39 -12.84
CA CYS A 90 14.60 0.64 -11.91
C CYS A 90 15.75 -0.06 -12.63
N GLU A 91 16.90 -0.22 -11.95
CA GLU A 91 18.06 -0.92 -12.52
C GLU A 91 17.75 -2.40 -12.75
N THR A 92 16.95 -2.99 -11.87
CA THR A 92 16.44 -4.35 -11.98
C THR A 92 14.94 -4.39 -11.74
N SER A 93 14.31 -5.48 -12.20
CA SER A 93 12.90 -5.77 -11.92
C SER A 93 12.78 -7.09 -11.16
N PRO A 94 12.12 -7.12 -9.98
CA PRO A 94 11.53 -5.97 -9.28
C PRO A 94 12.54 -4.93 -8.79
N CYS A 95 12.04 -3.75 -8.43
CA CYS A 95 12.85 -2.66 -7.90
C CYS A 95 13.44 -3.06 -6.54
N THR A 96 14.60 -2.49 -6.21
CA THR A 96 15.30 -2.78 -4.96
C THR A 96 15.29 -1.58 -4.00
N GLY A 97 15.72 -1.80 -2.76
CA GLY A 97 15.97 -0.70 -1.82
C GLY A 97 16.99 0.33 -2.34
N ALA A 98 17.90 -0.06 -3.24
CA ALA A 98 18.82 0.86 -3.89
C ALA A 98 18.09 1.79 -4.88
N ASP A 99 17.06 1.31 -5.57
CA ASP A 99 16.21 2.13 -6.43
C ASP A 99 15.37 3.11 -5.58
N ILE A 100 14.71 2.59 -4.53
CA ILE A 100 13.80 3.37 -3.67
C ILE A 100 14.55 4.49 -2.93
N LEU A 101 15.71 4.18 -2.33
CA LEU A 101 16.45 5.11 -1.45
C LEU A 101 17.63 5.81 -2.16
N GLY A 102 18.10 5.28 -3.28
CA GLY A 102 19.28 5.77 -3.99
C GLY A 102 18.99 6.35 -5.38
N ASN A 103 17.88 5.98 -6.01
CA ASN A 103 17.40 6.49 -7.31
C ASN A 103 15.98 7.07 -7.20
N THR A 104 15.63 7.62 -6.04
CA THR A 104 14.28 8.10 -5.70
C THR A 104 13.69 9.00 -6.79
N ASP A 105 14.45 9.97 -7.30
CA ASP A 105 14.00 10.89 -8.34
C ASP A 105 13.74 10.18 -9.68
N GLY A 106 14.57 9.21 -10.04
CA GLY A 106 14.46 8.50 -11.32
C GLY A 106 13.23 7.59 -11.38
N VAL A 107 12.92 6.93 -10.27
CA VAL A 107 11.79 6.00 -10.17
C VAL A 107 10.53 6.65 -9.57
N ASN A 108 10.62 7.93 -9.21
CA ASN A 108 9.59 8.71 -8.54
C ASN A 108 9.04 7.97 -7.30
N ALA A 109 9.96 7.55 -6.41
CA ALA A 109 9.61 6.74 -5.25
C ALA A 109 8.98 7.56 -4.12
N GLU A 110 8.04 6.95 -3.40
CA GLU A 110 7.49 7.46 -2.14
C GLU A 110 7.57 6.39 -1.06
N VAL A 111 7.81 6.79 0.19
CA VAL A 111 7.70 5.92 1.36
C VAL A 111 6.82 6.58 2.42
N THR A 112 5.81 5.86 2.90
CA THR A 112 4.88 6.36 3.92
C THR A 112 4.31 5.24 4.78
N TYR A 113 3.80 5.61 5.96
CA TYR A 113 3.18 4.70 6.91
C TYR A 113 1.92 4.06 6.32
N ALA A 114 1.71 2.78 6.60
CA ALA A 114 0.53 2.04 6.19
C ALA A 114 -0.35 1.67 7.38
N ASP A 115 0.19 0.86 8.29
CA ASP A 115 -0.53 0.29 9.43
C ASP A 115 0.46 -0.16 10.50
N SER A 116 0.00 -0.51 11.69
CA SER A 116 0.85 -1.00 12.78
C SER A 116 0.14 -1.97 13.67
N ILE A 117 0.93 -2.76 14.40
CA ILE A 117 0.39 -3.73 15.33
C ILE A 117 1.37 -4.03 16.46
N LEU A 118 0.83 -4.26 17.66
CA LEU A 118 1.54 -4.91 18.77
C LEU A 118 1.30 -6.41 18.66
N ALA A 119 2.35 -7.19 18.43
CA ALA A 119 2.24 -8.64 18.22
C ALA A 119 1.74 -9.38 19.48
N SER A 120 0.77 -10.27 19.28
CA SER A 120 0.20 -11.14 20.32
C SER A 120 0.87 -12.53 20.33
N GLU A 121 0.53 -13.37 21.32
CA GLU A 121 1.12 -14.70 21.58
C GLU A 121 1.17 -15.64 20.35
N GLU A 122 0.31 -15.46 19.35
CA GLU A 122 0.23 -16.37 18.20
C GLU A 122 1.20 -16.04 17.05
N GLY A 123 1.86 -14.87 17.08
CA GLY A 123 2.83 -14.44 16.07
C GLY A 123 2.27 -14.33 14.64
N LYS A 124 0.93 -14.42 14.47
CA LYS A 124 0.20 -14.26 13.22
C LYS A 124 -0.61 -12.97 13.25
N MET A 125 -0.43 -12.12 12.25
CA MET A 125 -1.03 -10.79 12.21
C MET A 125 -1.47 -10.42 10.79
N GLU A 126 -2.38 -9.45 10.71
CA GLU A 126 -2.85 -8.85 9.47
C GLU A 126 -2.67 -7.33 9.55
N PHE A 127 -2.00 -6.75 8.55
CA PHE A 127 -1.96 -5.31 8.33
C PHE A 127 -2.91 -4.96 7.18
N ALA A 128 -3.67 -3.88 7.34
CA ALA A 128 -4.58 -3.42 6.31
C ALA A 128 -4.56 -1.90 6.20
N ALA A 129 -4.36 -1.40 4.99
CA ALA A 129 -4.28 0.04 4.76
C ALA A 129 -4.86 0.41 3.39
N TYR A 130 -5.35 1.64 3.30
CA TYR A 130 -5.71 2.29 2.05
C TYR A 130 -4.86 3.54 1.89
N LEU A 131 -4.38 3.76 0.67
CA LEU A 131 -3.68 4.97 0.28
C LEU A 131 -4.35 5.57 -0.95
N ALA A 132 -4.78 6.82 -0.83
CA ALA A 132 -5.38 7.56 -1.93
C ALA A 132 -4.31 8.00 -2.95
N THR A 133 -4.72 8.10 -4.22
CA THR A 133 -3.89 8.72 -5.26
C THR A 133 -3.69 10.21 -4.97
N GLY A 134 -2.49 10.71 -5.22
CA GLY A 134 -2.08 12.10 -5.03
C GLY A 134 -1.05 12.28 -3.92
N ASP A 135 -1.07 13.47 -3.31
CA ASP A 135 -0.14 13.87 -2.26
C ASP A 135 -0.34 13.02 -1.00
N VAL A 136 0.78 12.62 -0.39
CA VAL A 136 0.80 11.79 0.81
C VAL A 136 1.35 12.61 1.98
N PRO A 137 0.57 12.84 3.05
CA PRO A 137 1.07 13.48 4.26
C PRO A 137 2.16 12.65 4.93
N GLU A 138 3.11 13.32 5.60
CA GLU A 138 4.17 12.66 6.40
C GLU A 138 5.01 11.65 5.58
N ALA A 139 5.04 11.86 4.26
CA ALA A 139 5.86 11.16 3.30
C ALA A 139 7.35 11.42 3.49
N TRP A 140 8.19 10.43 3.14
CA TRP A 140 9.64 10.59 3.18
C TRP A 140 10.17 11.47 2.06
N PHE A 141 9.57 11.38 0.88
CA PHE A 141 10.06 12.04 -0.33
C PHE A 141 9.11 13.09 -0.89
N GLY A 142 7.82 13.00 -0.59
CA GLY A 142 6.81 13.96 -1.03
C GLY A 142 6.41 13.81 -2.50
N ASN A 143 6.64 12.63 -3.07
CA ASN A 143 6.30 12.27 -4.45
C ASN A 143 4.88 11.69 -4.56
N GLY A 144 4.34 11.16 -3.46
CA GLY A 144 2.99 10.62 -3.38
C GLY A 144 2.74 9.38 -4.25
N LEU A 145 1.45 9.05 -4.43
CA LEU A 145 1.00 7.97 -5.31
C LEU A 145 0.41 8.57 -6.58
N THR A 146 1.17 8.62 -7.67
CA THR A 146 0.76 9.28 -8.92
C THR A 146 0.33 8.31 -10.00
N ASN A 147 0.71 7.03 -9.90
CA ASN A 147 0.43 6.01 -10.90
C ASN A 147 -0.13 4.73 -10.26
N PRO A 148 -1.32 4.77 -9.64
CA PRO A 148 -1.82 3.67 -8.80
C PRO A 148 -2.15 2.38 -9.56
N LEU A 149 -2.19 2.39 -10.90
CA LEU A 149 -2.46 1.21 -11.75
C LEU A 149 -1.21 0.71 -12.51
N GLY A 150 -0.09 1.44 -12.45
CA GLY A 150 1.16 1.06 -13.10
C GLY A 150 2.38 1.13 -12.18
N ALA A 151 2.18 1.40 -10.89
CA ALA A 151 3.25 1.46 -9.92
C ALA A 151 3.68 0.04 -9.52
N GLU A 152 4.96 -0.12 -9.18
CA GLU A 152 5.35 -1.20 -8.28
C GLU A 152 5.10 -0.73 -6.85
N VAL A 153 4.38 -1.53 -6.08
CA VAL A 153 4.13 -1.27 -4.67
C VAL A 153 4.81 -2.35 -3.86
N GLN A 154 5.63 -1.96 -2.90
CA GLN A 154 6.20 -2.86 -1.92
C GLN A 154 5.61 -2.52 -0.55
N VAL A 155 5.30 -3.56 0.23
CA VAL A 155 4.91 -3.42 1.63
C VAL A 155 6.05 -4.00 2.45
N ILE A 156 6.65 -3.19 3.31
CA ILE A 156 7.78 -3.59 4.14
C ILE A 156 7.36 -3.54 5.61
N ILE A 157 7.67 -4.61 6.35
CA ILE A 157 7.41 -4.70 7.78
C ILE A 157 8.68 -4.34 8.55
N ASN A 158 8.61 -3.28 9.35
CA ASN A 158 9.64 -2.87 10.29
C ASN A 158 9.33 -3.38 11.69
N ASP A 159 10.26 -4.13 12.27
CA ASP A 159 10.23 -4.56 13.68
C ASP A 159 10.87 -3.47 14.54
N HIS A 160 10.08 -2.86 15.42
CA HIS A 160 10.54 -1.85 16.37
C HIS A 160 11.16 -2.46 17.63
N GLY A 161 11.17 -3.78 17.76
CA GLY A 161 11.61 -4.49 18.96
C GLY A 161 10.55 -4.54 20.07
N PRO A 162 10.92 -4.97 21.29
CA PRO A 162 10.03 -5.08 22.43
C PRO A 162 9.31 -3.78 22.75
N PHE A 163 8.02 -3.87 23.10
CA PHE A 163 7.21 -2.71 23.45
C PHE A 163 7.86 -1.88 24.59
N ILE A 164 7.85 -0.56 24.44
CA ILE A 164 8.34 0.38 25.45
C ILE A 164 7.15 1.20 25.93
N PRO A 165 6.64 1.00 27.16
CA PRO A 165 5.40 1.62 27.64
C PRO A 165 5.33 3.14 27.44
N ASP A 166 6.45 3.83 27.67
CA ASP A 166 6.48 5.30 27.68
C ASP A 166 6.43 5.92 26.27
N ILE A 167 6.76 5.16 25.22
CA ILE A 167 6.84 5.65 23.83
C ILE A 167 6.11 4.75 22.82
N VAL A 168 5.25 3.84 23.28
CA VAL A 168 4.56 2.86 22.41
C VAL A 168 3.72 3.54 21.32
N ASP A 169 3.06 4.66 21.65
CA ASP A 169 2.30 5.43 20.66
C ASP A 169 3.22 5.93 19.54
N ASN A 170 4.46 6.29 19.87
CA ASN A 170 5.44 6.69 18.88
C ASN A 170 5.95 5.48 18.06
N MET A 171 6.23 4.35 18.71
CA MET A 171 6.63 3.11 18.02
C MET A 171 5.56 2.62 17.01
N LEU A 172 4.28 2.83 17.31
CA LEU A 172 3.16 2.42 16.45
C LEU A 172 2.89 3.37 15.28
N ASN A 173 3.37 4.61 15.31
CA ASN A 173 2.96 5.65 14.35
C ASN A 173 4.14 6.38 13.69
N SER A 174 5.36 5.87 13.80
CA SER A 174 6.55 6.50 13.22
C SER A 174 7.59 5.45 12.86
N TYR A 175 8.48 5.75 11.92
CA TYR A 175 9.48 4.79 11.44
C TYR A 175 10.60 4.55 12.44
N ARG A 176 11.04 5.60 13.15
CA ARG A 176 12.17 5.54 14.09
C ARG A 176 11.75 5.27 15.52
N GLY A 177 10.45 5.34 15.85
CA GLY A 177 9.99 5.20 17.22
C GLY A 177 10.58 4.00 17.96
N GLY A 178 11.32 4.24 19.04
CA GLY A 178 11.97 3.18 19.83
C GLY A 178 13.27 2.62 19.26
N CYS A 179 13.67 3.02 18.05
CA CYS A 179 14.86 2.52 17.36
C CYS A 179 16.14 3.26 17.77
N THR A 180 17.27 2.54 17.74
CA THR A 180 18.60 3.18 17.79
C THR A 180 18.95 3.83 16.45
N ASP A 181 19.90 4.76 16.47
CA ASP A 181 20.41 5.39 15.24
C ASP A 181 21.08 4.38 14.29
N GLU A 182 21.74 3.35 14.84
CA GLU A 182 22.36 2.28 14.05
C GLU A 182 21.34 1.44 13.27
N SER A 183 20.07 1.47 13.67
CA SER A 183 18.99 0.76 12.98
C SER A 183 18.56 1.47 11.68
N LEU A 184 18.97 2.73 11.49
CA LEU A 184 18.70 3.54 10.30
C LEU A 184 20.00 4.02 9.63
N PRO A 185 20.86 3.09 9.17
CA PRO A 185 22.12 3.47 8.53
C PRO A 185 21.87 4.17 7.18
N PRO A 186 22.88 4.82 6.57
CA PRO A 186 22.77 5.21 5.17
C PRO A 186 22.32 4.03 4.29
N PRO A 187 21.42 4.22 3.31
CA PRO A 187 20.96 5.50 2.76
C PRO A 187 19.60 6.01 3.30
N PHE A 188 19.13 5.60 4.49
CA PHE A 188 17.87 6.13 5.02
C PHE A 188 17.86 7.68 5.05
N PRO A 189 16.77 8.33 4.59
CA PRO A 189 16.69 9.79 4.50
C PRO A 189 16.55 10.43 5.89
N ASP A 190 16.81 11.73 5.97
CA ASP A 190 16.70 12.46 7.24
C ASP A 190 15.25 12.54 7.74
N THR A 191 14.26 12.46 6.85
CA THR A 191 12.84 12.32 7.20
C THR A 191 12.61 11.05 8.00
N ALA A 192 13.07 9.89 7.52
CA ALA A 192 13.02 8.63 8.27
C ALA A 192 13.77 8.71 9.62
N LYS A 193 14.92 9.39 9.67
CA LYS A 193 15.72 9.53 10.90
C LYS A 193 15.15 10.51 11.93
N SER A 194 14.20 11.36 11.53
CA SER A 194 13.54 12.31 12.42
C SER A 194 12.09 11.93 12.73
N ASP A 195 11.57 10.90 12.07
CA ASP A 195 10.23 10.38 12.25
C ASP A 195 10.16 9.48 13.49
N GLY A 196 10.08 10.12 14.67
CA GLY A 196 9.84 9.45 15.95
C GLY A 196 10.93 9.63 17.00
N GLU A 197 10.56 9.33 18.24
CA GLU A 197 11.41 9.36 19.42
C GLU A 197 12.39 8.18 19.42
N PRO A 198 13.71 8.40 19.64
CA PRO A 198 14.68 7.32 19.71
C PRO A 198 14.36 6.34 20.83
N GLY A 199 14.85 5.12 20.69
CA GLY A 199 14.90 4.19 21.82
C GLY A 199 16.09 3.23 21.77
N PRO A 200 16.10 2.26 22.69
CA PRO A 200 17.20 1.30 22.82
C PRO A 200 17.08 0.10 21.86
N ASN A 201 15.98 -0.04 21.11
CA ASN A 201 15.74 -1.26 20.34
C ASN A 201 16.52 -1.25 19.02
N THR A 202 17.12 -2.39 18.70
CA THR A 202 17.70 -2.63 17.37
C THR A 202 16.58 -3.00 16.41
N CYS A 203 16.09 -2.01 15.68
CA CYS A 203 15.02 -2.19 14.70
C CYS A 203 15.54 -2.86 13.43
N LYS A 204 14.66 -3.62 12.78
CA LYS A 204 15.02 -4.41 11.59
C LYS A 204 13.84 -4.50 10.65
N LEU A 205 14.10 -4.35 9.35
CA LEU A 205 13.17 -4.76 8.31
C LEU A 205 13.14 -6.29 8.28
N ILE A 206 11.98 -6.90 8.50
CA ILE A 206 11.88 -8.35 8.70
C ILE A 206 11.22 -9.09 7.55
N GLN A 207 10.22 -8.49 6.91
CA GLN A 207 9.41 -9.15 5.89
C GLN A 207 8.94 -8.11 4.87
N PHE A 208 8.63 -8.57 3.66
CA PHE A 208 8.09 -7.73 2.63
C PHE A 208 7.24 -8.52 1.61
N ALA A 209 6.45 -7.78 0.84
CA ALA A 209 5.76 -8.27 -0.35
C ALA A 209 5.91 -7.25 -1.47
N VAL A 210 5.93 -7.71 -2.72
CA VAL A 210 6.08 -6.88 -3.91
C VAL A 210 4.91 -7.11 -4.86
N PHE A 211 4.29 -6.02 -5.30
CA PHE A 211 3.19 -6.01 -6.24
C PHE A 211 3.60 -5.24 -7.49
N GLN A 212 3.79 -5.96 -8.59
CA GLN A 212 3.99 -5.35 -9.90
C GLN A 212 2.62 -5.30 -10.58
N GLN A 213 2.16 -4.09 -10.88
CA GLN A 213 0.90 -3.88 -11.56
C GLN A 213 1.06 -4.09 -13.06
N GLU A 214 0.05 -4.68 -13.69
CA GLU A 214 0.07 -4.88 -15.14
C GLU A 214 -0.34 -3.57 -15.83
N MET A 215 0.48 -3.11 -16.78
CA MET A 215 0.18 -1.96 -17.63
C MET A 215 -0.83 -2.28 -18.73
#